data_AF-A0A6B1BFV8-F1
#
_entry.id   AF-A0A6B1BFV8-F1
#
_cell.length_a   1.000
_cell.length_b   1.000
_cell.length_c   1.000
_cell.angle_alpha   90.00
_cell.angle_beta   90.00
_cell.angle_gamma   90.00
#
_symmetry.space_group_name_H-M   'P 1'
#
loop_
_entity.id
_entity.type
_entity.pdbx_description
1 polymer ?
#
loop_
_entity_poly.entity_id
_entity_poly.type
_entity_poly.pdbx_seq_one_letter_code
_entity_poly.pdbx_strand_id
1 'polypeptide(L)'
;MEFVQKDAQITPHYFQDDGVVPNSVFPLIVYQNALSLPENDPARAFEQVFAANRWSRSWRNGIYPFHHYHATAHEVLGIAQGSARVCMGGEQGVRLTIEPGDVMVIPAGVGHKNLGASTDLLVVGAYPDGQHPDLCRESAREHKHALENIPKVPMPASDPVFGTNGAVMNLWKK
;
A
#
# COMPACT_ATOMS: atom_id res chain seq x y z
N MET A 1 13.53 10.63 -11.60
CA MET A 1 13.62 10.33 -10.17
C MET A 1 14.75 9.34 -10.01
N GLU A 2 15.77 9.68 -9.21
CA GLU A 2 17.07 9.00 -9.14
C GLU A 2 16.97 7.51 -8.77
N PHE A 3 15.97 7.13 -7.97
CA PHE A 3 15.84 5.77 -7.43
C PHE A 3 14.93 4.84 -8.25
N VAL A 4 14.10 5.35 -9.15
CA VAL A 4 13.03 4.55 -9.77
C VAL A 4 13.59 3.62 -10.85
N GLN A 5 13.31 2.32 -10.73
CA GLN A 5 13.64 1.29 -11.71
C GLN A 5 12.50 1.13 -12.72
N LYS A 6 12.82 1.26 -14.02
CA LYS A 6 11.80 1.28 -15.10
C LYS A 6 11.25 -0.09 -15.48
N ASP A 7 11.97 -1.13 -15.12
CA ASP A 7 11.71 -2.54 -15.40
C ASP A 7 11.05 -3.26 -14.22
N ALA A 8 10.59 -2.52 -13.21
CA ALA A 8 9.82 -3.04 -12.09
C ALA A 8 8.64 -3.89 -12.59
N GLN A 9 8.52 -5.11 -12.05
CA GLN A 9 7.39 -5.97 -12.38
C GLN A 9 6.15 -5.48 -11.63
N ILE A 10 5.05 -5.28 -12.36
CA ILE A 10 3.80 -4.75 -11.81
C ILE A 10 2.74 -5.84 -11.83
N THR A 11 2.25 -6.22 -10.66
CA THR A 11 1.23 -7.26 -10.52
C THR A 11 -0.01 -6.72 -9.78
N PRO A 12 -1.19 -6.73 -10.41
CA PRO A 12 -2.45 -6.42 -9.74
C PRO A 12 -3.05 -7.64 -9.04
N HIS A 13 -3.63 -7.44 -7.86
CA HIS A 13 -4.40 -8.44 -7.13
C HIS A 13 -5.80 -7.91 -6.78
N TYR A 14 -6.83 -8.66 -7.16
CA TYR A 14 -8.22 -8.32 -6.92
C TYR A 14 -8.77 -9.14 -5.77
N PHE A 15 -9.54 -8.50 -4.90
CA PHE A 15 -10.15 -9.12 -3.74
C PHE A 15 -11.63 -8.78 -3.69
N GLN A 16 -12.44 -9.72 -3.23
CA GLN A 16 -13.87 -9.52 -3.02
C GLN A 16 -14.13 -9.19 -1.55
N ASP A 17 -15.21 -8.48 -1.29
CA ASP A 17 -15.73 -8.34 0.08
C ASP A 17 -16.07 -9.72 0.64
N ASP A 18 -15.52 -10.07 1.81
CA ASP A 18 -15.80 -11.33 2.51
C ASP A 18 -16.79 -11.18 3.68
N GLY A 19 -17.36 -9.99 3.86
CA GLY A 19 -18.28 -9.61 4.93
C GLY A 19 -17.60 -9.12 6.21
N VAL A 20 -16.26 -9.17 6.28
CA VAL A 20 -15.46 -8.69 7.41
C VAL A 20 -14.42 -7.68 6.94
N VAL A 21 -13.71 -8.02 5.86
CA VAL A 21 -12.81 -7.14 5.12
C VAL A 21 -13.53 -6.71 3.84
N PRO A 22 -13.85 -5.41 3.70
CA PRO A 22 -14.66 -4.92 2.57
C PRO A 22 -13.92 -5.02 1.24
N ASN A 23 -12.57 -4.99 1.29
CA ASN A 23 -11.71 -4.89 0.11
C ASN A 23 -12.11 -3.71 -0.78
N SER A 24 -11.68 -3.73 -2.05
CA SER A 24 -11.87 -2.62 -2.97
C SER A 24 -12.21 -3.11 -4.35
N VAL A 25 -12.98 -2.31 -5.09
CA VAL A 25 -13.17 -2.51 -6.53
C VAL A 25 -11.88 -2.29 -7.32
N PHE A 26 -10.91 -1.58 -6.73
CA PHE A 26 -9.59 -1.38 -7.30
C PHE A 26 -8.65 -2.49 -6.83
N PRO A 27 -7.71 -2.94 -7.69
CA PRO A 27 -6.73 -3.92 -7.29
C PRO A 27 -5.67 -3.33 -6.35
N LEU A 28 -5.18 -4.13 -5.41
CA LEU A 28 -3.85 -3.94 -4.85
C LEU A 28 -2.84 -3.99 -6.01
N ILE A 29 -1.91 -3.05 -6.05
CA ILE A 29 -0.84 -3.05 -7.05
C ILE A 29 0.49 -3.30 -6.33
N VAL A 30 1.21 -4.32 -6.76
CA VAL A 30 2.55 -4.63 -6.24
C VAL A 30 3.58 -4.35 -7.33
N TYR A 31 4.50 -3.45 -7.02
CA TYR A 31 5.70 -3.19 -7.79
C TYR A 31 6.86 -3.93 -7.15
N GLN A 32 7.39 -4.93 -7.84
CA GLN A 32 8.57 -5.65 -7.38
C GLN A 32 9.83 -4.95 -7.87
N ASN A 33 10.80 -4.76 -6.98
CA ASN A 33 12.07 -4.09 -7.25
C ASN A 33 11.86 -2.69 -7.91
N ALA A 34 10.94 -1.90 -7.36
CA ALA A 34 10.54 -0.62 -7.93
C ALA A 34 11.57 0.49 -7.73
N LEU A 35 12.29 0.46 -6.61
CA LEU A 35 13.32 1.44 -6.26
C LEU A 35 14.67 0.77 -6.05
N SER A 36 15.72 1.38 -6.60
CA SER A 36 17.11 1.10 -6.25
C SER A 36 17.45 1.88 -4.99
N LEU A 37 17.86 1.18 -3.93
CA LEU A 37 18.00 1.78 -2.61
C LEU A 37 19.45 2.16 -2.33
N PRO A 38 19.72 3.36 -1.78
CA PRO A 38 21.05 3.72 -1.33
C PRO A 38 21.45 2.87 -0.12
N GLU A 39 22.76 2.63 0.04
CA GLU A 39 23.29 1.91 1.21
C GLU A 39 23.00 2.65 2.52
N ASN A 40 23.13 3.98 2.50
CA ASN A 40 22.87 4.83 3.65
C ASN A 40 21.46 5.41 3.57
N ASP A 41 20.65 5.12 4.59
CA ASP A 41 19.25 5.56 4.71
C ASP A 41 18.35 5.18 3.51
N PRO A 42 18.12 3.87 3.26
CA PRO A 42 17.28 3.40 2.14
C PRO A 42 15.85 3.95 2.18
N ALA A 43 15.32 4.25 3.37
CA ALA A 43 13.97 4.80 3.55
C ALA A 43 13.79 6.17 2.86
N ARG A 44 14.86 6.97 2.80
CA ARG A 44 14.85 8.27 2.10
C ARG A 44 14.43 8.15 0.64
N ALA A 45 14.78 7.06 -0.04
CA ALA A 45 14.43 6.86 -1.45
C ALA A 45 12.91 6.84 -1.63
N PHE A 46 12.19 6.11 -0.78
CA PHE A 46 10.72 6.05 -0.80
C PHE A 46 10.09 7.38 -0.43
N GLU A 47 10.56 8.02 0.65
CA GLU A 47 10.03 9.33 1.07
C GLU A 47 10.13 10.37 -0.05
N GLN A 48 11.26 10.41 -0.76
CA GLN A 48 11.46 11.33 -1.87
C GLN A 48 10.59 11.01 -3.07
N VAL A 49 10.51 9.73 -3.46
CA VAL A 49 9.70 9.29 -4.62
C VAL A 49 8.21 9.50 -4.34
N PHE A 50 7.72 9.09 -3.17
CA PHE A 50 6.32 9.26 -2.78
C PHE A 50 5.94 10.75 -2.70
N ALA A 51 6.75 11.57 -2.03
CA ALA A 51 6.48 13.01 -1.91
C ALA A 51 6.50 13.73 -3.27
N ALA A 52 7.44 13.38 -4.15
CA ALA A 52 7.49 13.92 -5.52
C ALA A 52 6.23 13.57 -6.34
N ASN A 53 5.57 12.47 -5.99
CA ASN A 53 4.33 12.00 -6.60
C ASN A 53 3.07 12.33 -5.78
N ARG A 54 3.14 13.27 -4.84
CA ARG A 54 1.99 13.75 -4.05
C ARG A 54 1.40 12.69 -3.10
N TRP A 55 2.23 11.75 -2.68
CA TRP A 55 1.98 10.84 -1.57
C TRP A 55 2.85 11.30 -0.41
N SER A 56 2.26 12.04 0.52
CA SER A 56 2.98 12.74 1.59
C SER A 56 2.65 12.15 2.97
N ARG A 57 3.13 12.82 4.03
CA ARG A 57 2.97 12.40 5.43
C ARG A 57 3.57 11.02 5.68
N SER A 58 4.76 10.83 5.12
CA SER A 58 5.46 9.57 5.24
C SER A 58 5.79 9.25 6.70
N TRP A 59 5.76 7.96 7.01
CA TRP A 59 6.19 7.42 8.29
C TRP A 59 7.13 6.24 8.05
N ARG A 60 7.92 5.89 9.06
CA ARG A 60 8.84 4.73 9.03
C ARG A 60 8.49 3.77 10.16
N ASN A 61 8.10 2.53 9.85
CA ASN A 61 7.70 1.51 10.85
C ASN A 61 7.66 0.10 10.24
N GLY A 62 6.95 -0.85 10.85
CA GLY A 62 6.56 -2.14 10.25
C GLY A 62 5.06 -2.20 9.90
N ILE A 63 4.57 -3.41 9.65
CA ILE A 63 3.15 -3.71 9.36
C ILE A 63 2.53 -4.41 10.57
N TYR A 64 1.28 -4.05 10.92
CA TYR A 64 0.59 -4.64 12.07
C TYR A 64 0.40 -6.17 11.94
N PRO A 65 0.49 -6.92 13.06
CA PRO A 65 0.30 -8.38 13.08
C PRO A 65 -1.17 -8.81 13.14
N PHE A 66 -2.11 -7.89 12.90
CA PHE A 66 -3.55 -8.17 12.81
C PHE A 66 -4.11 -7.59 11.50
N HIS A 67 -5.21 -8.15 11.01
CA HIS A 67 -5.85 -7.63 9.81
C HIS A 67 -6.43 -6.25 10.10
N HIS A 68 -6.05 -5.31 9.27
CA HIS A 68 -6.54 -3.95 9.29
C HIS A 68 -6.66 -3.41 7.88
N TYR A 69 -7.42 -2.33 7.75
CA TYR A 69 -7.56 -1.57 6.51
C TYR A 69 -7.86 -0.11 6.84
N HIS A 70 -7.81 0.73 5.81
CA HIS A 70 -8.20 2.12 5.85
C HIS A 70 -9.48 2.31 5.03
N ALA A 71 -10.50 2.91 5.62
CA ALA A 71 -11.74 3.25 4.92
C ALA A 71 -11.77 4.69 4.41
N THR A 72 -10.84 5.55 4.88
CA THR A 72 -10.80 6.98 4.54
C THR A 72 -9.58 7.42 3.72
N ALA A 73 -8.65 6.50 3.42
CA ALA A 73 -7.46 6.80 2.63
C ALA A 73 -6.98 5.58 1.83
N HIS A 74 -6.39 5.82 0.65
CA HIS A 74 -5.47 4.90 0.01
C HIS A 74 -4.11 4.97 0.69
N GLU A 75 -3.32 3.90 0.62
CA GLU A 75 -2.02 3.81 1.25
C GLU A 75 -0.97 3.29 0.27
N VAL A 76 0.27 3.74 0.42
CA VAL A 76 1.43 3.12 -0.23
C VAL A 76 2.41 2.68 0.84
N LEU A 77 2.95 1.47 0.69
CA LEU A 77 4.02 0.92 1.52
C LEU A 77 5.25 0.64 0.66
N GLY A 78 6.41 1.15 1.05
CA GLY A 78 7.70 0.88 0.43
C GLY A 78 8.65 0.17 1.38
N ILE A 79 9.32 -0.89 0.92
CA ILE A 79 10.15 -1.74 1.78
C ILE A 79 11.60 -1.28 1.68
N ALA A 80 12.11 -0.70 2.76
CA ALA A 80 13.45 -0.11 2.82
C ALA A 80 14.52 -1.08 3.31
N GLN A 81 14.18 -1.96 4.25
CA GLN A 81 15.10 -2.96 4.81
C GLN A 81 14.32 -4.21 5.25
N GLY A 82 15.04 -5.32 5.39
CA GLY A 82 14.47 -6.59 5.81
C GLY A 82 13.48 -7.20 4.83
N SER A 83 12.61 -8.07 5.31
CA SER A 83 11.52 -8.66 4.52
C SER A 83 10.33 -8.99 5.40
N ALA A 84 9.15 -9.09 4.78
CA ALA A 84 7.93 -9.49 5.47
C ALA A 84 7.09 -10.43 4.62
N ARG A 85 6.35 -11.32 5.28
CA ARG A 85 5.25 -12.06 4.66
C ARG A 85 3.94 -11.40 5.06
N VAL A 86 3.18 -10.90 4.10
CA VAL A 86 1.95 -10.13 4.34
C VAL A 86 0.76 -10.86 3.72
N CYS A 87 -0.31 -11.02 4.50
CA CYS A 87 -1.62 -11.44 3.99
C CYS A 87 -2.35 -10.21 3.48
N MET A 88 -2.81 -10.24 2.23
CA MET A 88 -3.53 -9.14 1.58
C MET A 88 -4.90 -9.64 1.12
N GLY A 89 -5.96 -8.86 1.34
CA GLY A 89 -7.32 -9.18 0.91
C GLY A 89 -8.17 -9.93 1.93
N GLY A 90 -7.76 -9.98 3.20
CA GLY A 90 -8.42 -10.77 4.26
C GLY A 90 -7.88 -12.20 4.36
N GLU A 91 -8.52 -13.04 5.19
CA GLU A 91 -8.02 -14.38 5.52
C GLU A 91 -7.93 -15.32 4.31
N GLN A 92 -8.79 -15.14 3.30
CA GLN A 92 -8.78 -15.91 2.05
C GLN A 92 -7.95 -15.26 0.93
N GLY A 93 -7.30 -14.15 1.24
CA GLY A 93 -6.51 -13.41 0.29
C GLY A 93 -5.15 -14.04 -0.05
N VAL A 94 -4.30 -13.25 -0.70
CA VAL A 94 -2.97 -13.68 -1.14
C VAL A 94 -1.93 -13.46 -0.04
N ARG A 95 -0.89 -14.29 -0.04
CA ARG A 95 0.24 -14.17 0.89
C ARG A 95 1.46 -13.82 0.06
N LEU A 96 1.96 -12.62 0.26
CA LEU A 96 3.07 -12.08 -0.50
C LEU A 96 4.30 -11.99 0.40
N THR A 97 5.46 -12.32 -0.14
CA THR A 97 6.73 -11.93 0.45
C THR A 97 7.15 -10.62 -0.20
N ILE A 98 7.51 -9.64 0.62
CA ILE A 98 7.97 -8.33 0.18
C ILE A 98 9.39 -8.08 0.69
N GLU A 99 10.21 -7.50 -0.18
CA GLU A 99 11.66 -7.37 -0.02
C GLU A 99 12.11 -5.92 -0.33
N PRO A 100 13.35 -5.53 0.03
CA PRO A 100 13.79 -4.16 -0.15
C PRO A 100 13.71 -3.72 -1.61
N GLY A 101 13.10 -2.55 -1.85
CA GLY A 101 12.84 -1.99 -3.18
C GLY A 101 11.41 -2.21 -3.65
N ASP A 102 10.65 -3.11 -3.03
CA ASP A 102 9.25 -3.34 -3.37
C ASP A 102 8.34 -2.20 -2.90
N VAL A 103 7.26 -1.96 -3.66
CA VAL A 103 6.19 -1.03 -3.31
C VAL A 103 4.83 -1.70 -3.44
N MET A 104 3.98 -1.58 -2.43
CA MET A 104 2.57 -1.96 -2.46
C MET A 104 1.69 -0.72 -2.45
N VAL A 105 0.84 -0.56 -3.45
CA VAL A 105 -0.18 0.50 -3.49
C VAL A 105 -1.53 -0.11 -3.16
N ILE A 106 -2.05 0.25 -1.99
CA ILE A 106 -3.17 -0.39 -1.31
C ILE A 106 -4.39 0.53 -1.43
N PRO A 107 -5.42 0.13 -2.20
CA PRO A 107 -6.66 0.88 -2.22
C PRO A 107 -7.37 0.84 -0.87
N ALA A 108 -8.12 1.90 -0.55
CA ALA A 108 -8.99 1.92 0.62
C ALA A 108 -9.89 0.67 0.65
N GLY A 109 -9.97 0.05 1.83
CA GLY A 109 -10.70 -1.18 2.10
C GLY A 109 -9.90 -2.48 2.00
N VAL A 110 -8.75 -2.50 1.29
CA VAL A 110 -7.95 -3.73 1.18
C VAL A 110 -7.32 -4.08 2.52
N GLY A 111 -7.75 -5.20 3.08
CA GLY A 111 -7.24 -5.71 4.35
C GLY A 111 -5.82 -6.22 4.22
N HIS A 112 -4.97 -5.93 5.20
CA HIS A 112 -3.62 -6.46 5.24
C HIS A 112 -3.13 -6.77 6.65
N LYS A 113 -2.25 -7.77 6.76
CA LYS A 113 -1.72 -8.30 8.04
C LYS A 113 -0.32 -8.85 7.85
N ASN A 114 0.60 -8.48 8.74
CA ASN A 114 1.91 -9.11 8.84
C ASN A 114 1.80 -10.53 9.43
N LEU A 115 2.31 -11.53 8.70
CA LEU A 115 2.38 -12.94 9.11
C LEU A 115 3.75 -13.33 9.68
N GLY A 116 4.72 -12.42 9.64
CA GLY A 116 6.09 -12.63 10.05
C GLY A 116 7.03 -11.73 9.26
N ALA A 117 8.04 -11.18 9.93
CA ALA A 117 9.02 -10.29 9.34
C ALA A 117 10.41 -10.56 9.89
N SER A 118 11.44 -10.17 9.14
CA SER A 118 12.80 -10.10 9.67
C SER A 118 12.89 -9.03 10.77
N THR A 119 13.89 -9.16 11.64
CA THR A 119 14.06 -8.27 12.81
C THR A 119 14.42 -6.83 12.43
N ASP A 120 14.91 -6.63 11.22
CA ASP A 120 15.36 -5.36 10.64
C ASP A 120 14.34 -4.77 9.65
N LEU A 121 13.10 -5.29 9.61
CA LEU A 121 12.07 -4.76 8.71
C LEU A 121 11.89 -3.25 8.92
N LEU A 122 12.03 -2.51 7.82
CA LEU A 122 11.74 -1.09 7.76
C LEU A 122 10.84 -0.79 6.56
N VAL A 123 9.65 -0.30 6.83
CA VAL A 123 8.63 0.09 5.87
C VAL A 123 8.46 1.60 5.91
N VAL A 124 8.36 2.22 4.74
CA VAL A 124 7.93 3.60 4.56
C VAL A 124 6.50 3.59 4.09
N GLY A 125 5.57 4.08 4.90
CA GLY A 125 4.19 4.29 4.46
C GLY A 125 3.89 5.74 4.15
N ALA A 126 2.99 6.00 3.21
CA ALA A 126 2.50 7.33 2.88
C ALA A 126 1.07 7.29 2.34
N TYR A 127 0.43 8.46 2.24
CA TYR A 127 -0.96 8.60 1.81
C TYR A 127 -1.06 9.69 0.73
N PRO A 128 -2.03 9.61 -0.20
CA PRO A 128 -2.25 10.70 -1.14
C PRO A 128 -2.54 12.01 -0.41
N ASP A 129 -2.07 13.12 -0.96
CA ASP A 129 -2.33 14.44 -0.40
C ASP A 129 -3.82 14.68 -0.10
N GLY A 130 -4.10 15.18 1.11
CA GLY A 130 -5.47 15.49 1.56
C GLY A 130 -6.24 14.29 2.11
N GLN A 131 -5.68 13.08 2.06
CA GLN A 131 -6.27 11.91 2.70
C GLN A 131 -5.71 11.68 4.09
N HIS A 132 -6.56 11.21 4.99
CA HIS A 132 -6.24 10.96 6.39
C HIS A 132 -6.71 9.54 6.73
N PRO A 133 -5.80 8.59 7.00
CA PRO A 133 -6.19 7.22 7.31
C PRO A 133 -6.88 7.14 8.68
N ASP A 134 -7.94 6.36 8.76
CA ASP A 134 -8.43 5.76 10.00
C ASP A 134 -7.66 4.47 10.31
N LEU A 135 -8.10 3.64 11.25
CA LEU A 135 -7.53 2.29 11.44
C LEU A 135 -8.67 1.33 11.77
N CYS A 136 -9.17 0.67 10.73
CA CYS A 136 -10.27 -0.28 10.86
C CYS A 136 -9.72 -1.69 11.13
N ARG A 137 -10.46 -2.47 11.91
CA ARG A 137 -10.15 -3.88 12.19
C ARG A 137 -11.34 -4.75 11.80
N GLU A 138 -11.11 -6.07 11.78
CA GLU A 138 -12.12 -7.08 11.50
C GLU A 138 -13.31 -7.00 12.48
N SER A 139 -14.39 -6.35 12.07
CA SER A 139 -15.67 -6.34 12.77
C SER A 139 -16.81 -5.88 11.86
N ALA A 140 -18.04 -6.30 12.15
CA ALA A 140 -19.22 -5.85 11.40
C ALA A 140 -19.45 -4.33 11.46
N ARG A 141 -19.05 -3.67 12.57
CA ARG A 141 -19.16 -2.21 12.72
C ARG A 141 -18.20 -1.49 11.78
N GLU A 142 -16.94 -1.89 11.79
CA GLU A 142 -15.91 -1.31 10.94
C GLU A 142 -16.22 -1.60 9.46
N HIS A 143 -16.69 -2.82 9.14
CA HIS A 143 -17.10 -3.18 7.78
C HIS A 143 -18.21 -2.26 7.26
N LYS A 144 -19.27 -2.03 8.06
CA LYS A 144 -20.33 -1.08 7.70
C LYS A 144 -19.80 0.34 7.51
N HIS A 145 -18.94 0.82 8.42
CA HIS A 145 -18.27 2.12 8.29
C HIS A 145 -17.47 2.20 6.99
N ALA A 146 -16.81 1.11 6.60
CA ALA A 146 -16.04 1.04 5.36
C ALA A 146 -16.92 1.14 4.11
N LEU A 147 -18.02 0.40 4.06
CA LEU A 147 -18.99 0.47 2.96
C LEU A 147 -19.55 1.89 2.77
N GLU A 148 -19.70 2.65 3.85
CA GLU A 148 -20.18 4.03 3.82
C GLU A 148 -19.10 5.04 3.37
N ASN A 149 -17.81 4.76 3.59
CA ASN A 149 -16.73 5.75 3.41
C ASN A 149 -15.82 5.48 2.22
N ILE A 150 -15.52 4.22 1.89
CA ILE A 150 -14.65 3.88 0.76
C ILE A 150 -15.11 4.54 -0.56
N PRO A 151 -16.42 4.57 -0.91
CA PRO A 151 -16.86 5.22 -2.15
C PRO A 151 -16.59 6.74 -2.22
N LYS A 152 -16.35 7.38 -1.07
CA LYS A 152 -16.07 8.81 -0.92
C LYS A 152 -14.57 9.12 -0.97
N VAL A 153 -13.70 8.11 -0.88
CA VAL A 153 -12.25 8.30 -0.94
C VAL A 153 -11.88 8.83 -2.33
N PRO A 154 -11.24 10.01 -2.42
CA PRO A 154 -10.89 10.58 -3.71
C PRO A 154 -9.78 9.78 -4.38
N MET A 155 -9.80 9.72 -5.70
CA MET A 155 -8.70 9.14 -6.47
C MET A 155 -7.41 9.94 -6.25
N PRO A 156 -6.25 9.28 -6.09
CA PRO A 156 -4.97 9.99 -6.06
C PRO A 156 -4.71 10.68 -7.41
N ALA A 157 -4.02 11.83 -7.38
CA ALA A 157 -3.69 12.59 -8.58
C ALA A 157 -2.59 11.93 -9.44
N SER A 158 -1.82 11.01 -8.85
CA SER A 158 -0.68 10.33 -9.46
C SER A 158 -0.40 9.00 -8.79
N ASP A 159 0.24 8.09 -9.52
CA ASP A 159 0.85 6.88 -8.97
C ASP A 159 2.06 7.24 -8.07
N PRO A 160 2.26 6.56 -6.93
CA PRO A 160 3.32 6.90 -5.99
C PRO A 160 4.74 6.66 -6.52
N VAL A 161 4.93 5.83 -7.55
CA VAL A 161 6.24 5.47 -8.12
C VAL A 161 6.46 6.18 -9.45
N PHE A 162 5.56 5.97 -10.41
CA PHE A 162 5.73 6.43 -11.80
C PHE A 162 4.89 7.67 -12.15
N GLY A 163 4.28 8.32 -11.16
CA GLY A 163 3.54 9.56 -11.35
C GLY A 163 2.33 9.38 -12.27
N THR A 164 2.16 10.28 -13.24
CA THR A 164 1.03 10.23 -14.19
C THR A 164 1.08 9.06 -15.18
N ASN A 165 2.19 8.33 -15.25
CA ASN A 165 2.37 7.18 -16.14
C ASN A 165 2.28 5.83 -15.40
N GLY A 166 2.02 5.83 -14.09
CA GLY A 166 2.02 4.61 -13.28
C GLY A 166 0.73 3.80 -13.36
N ALA A 167 0.78 2.60 -12.77
CA ALA A 167 -0.29 1.62 -12.89
C ALA A 167 -1.58 2.05 -12.18
N VAL A 168 -1.51 2.86 -11.12
CA VAL A 168 -2.71 3.46 -10.49
C VAL A 168 -3.57 4.20 -11.54
N MET A 169 -2.93 4.97 -12.43
CA MET A 169 -3.65 5.76 -13.45
C MET A 169 -4.35 4.90 -14.50
N ASN A 170 -3.89 3.66 -14.68
CA ASN A 170 -4.39 2.74 -15.70
C ASN A 170 -5.37 1.71 -15.14
N LEU A 171 -5.11 1.20 -13.95
CA LEU A 171 -5.82 0.06 -13.34
C LEU A 171 -6.92 0.51 -12.38
N TRP A 172 -6.82 1.68 -11.76
CA TRP A 172 -7.87 2.21 -10.89
C TRP A 172 -8.86 3.07 -11.68
N LYS A 173 -9.44 2.50 -12.73
CA LYS A 173 -10.49 3.14 -13.53
C LYS A 173 -11.85 2.67 -13.02
N LYS A 174 -12.77 3.61 -12.83
CA LYS A 174 -14.18 3.31 -12.60
C LYS A 174 -14.88 2.95 -13.90
#